data_AF-A0A1H3EBI7-F1
#
_entry.id   AF-A0A1H3EBI7-F1
#
_cell.length_a   1.000
_cell.length_b   1.000
_cell.length_c   1.000
_cell.angle_alpha   90.00
_cell.angle_beta   90.00
_cell.angle_gamma   90.00
#
_symmetry.space_group_name_H-M   'P 1'
#
loop_
_entity.id
_entity.type
_entity.pdbx_description
1 polymer ?
#
loop_
_entity_poly.entity_id
_entity_poly.type
_entity_poly.pdbx_seq_one_letter_code
_entity_poly.pdbx_strand_id
1 'polypeptide(L)'
;MRSPSSDDGSVHDRLERYFVVSTLRCHDCGELHGRVRVDDETYAAADFAIDSLAEWRLEMDKEEAWIRTHRSAVREALGDFEDDWPETVAAVRDRLLE
;
A
#
# COMPACT_ATOMS: atom_id res chain seq x y z
N MET A 1 -1.12 -4.08 23.56
CA MET A 1 -1.47 -2.81 22.89
C MET A 1 -0.18 -2.23 22.34
N ARG A 2 0.07 -2.40 21.03
CA ARG A 2 1.22 -1.78 20.35
C ARG A 2 0.67 -0.64 19.51
N SER A 3 1.00 0.58 19.89
CA SER A 3 1.12 1.68 18.93
C SER A 3 2.60 1.76 18.55
N PRO A 4 2.91 1.89 17.26
CA PRO A 4 4.04 2.73 16.89
C PRO A 4 3.67 3.63 15.71
N SER A 5 3.43 4.90 16.02
CA SER A 5 3.74 5.97 15.08
C SER A 5 5.22 6.28 15.23
N SER A 6 6.05 5.86 14.27
CA SER A 6 7.33 6.47 13.88
C SER A 6 7.85 5.73 12.64
N ASP A 7 8.01 6.48 11.56
CA ASP A 7 8.78 6.21 10.34
C ASP A 7 9.86 5.10 10.45
N ASP A 8 9.99 4.29 9.39
CA ASP A 8 10.80 3.07 9.23
C ASP A 8 10.23 1.77 9.83
N GLY A 9 9.00 1.41 9.43
CA GLY A 9 8.72 -0.01 9.19
C GLY A 9 9.69 -0.55 8.14
N SER A 10 9.95 -1.86 8.12
CA SER A 10 10.81 -2.44 7.08
C SER A 10 10.25 -2.10 5.69
N VAL A 11 11.09 -2.14 4.65
CA VAL A 11 10.63 -1.93 3.26
C VAL A 11 9.43 -2.83 2.96
N HIS A 12 9.42 -4.04 3.53
CA HIS A 12 8.31 -4.98 3.47
C HIS A 12 7.04 -4.44 4.13
N ASP A 13 7.06 -4.06 5.41
CA ASP A 13 5.88 -3.49 6.11
C ASP A 13 5.28 -2.30 5.35
N ARG A 14 6.14 -1.46 4.77
CA ARG A 14 5.71 -0.27 4.05
C ARG A 14 5.09 -0.60 2.70
N LEU A 15 5.63 -1.58 1.98
CA LEU A 15 5.03 -2.08 0.75
C LEU A 15 3.70 -2.78 1.04
N GLU A 16 3.63 -3.63 2.06
CA GLU A 16 2.39 -4.28 2.47
C GLU A 16 1.30 -3.25 2.78
N ARG A 17 1.62 -2.21 3.57
CA ARG A 17 0.72 -1.08 3.82
C ARG A 17 0.28 -0.41 2.52
N TYR A 18 1.19 -0.10 1.61
CA TYR A 18 0.85 0.50 0.31
C TYR A 18 -0.13 -0.39 -0.46
N PHE A 19 0.06 -1.72 -0.43
CA PHE A 19 -0.74 -2.67 -1.18
C PHE A 19 -2.15 -2.76 -0.61
N VAL A 20 -2.26 -2.88 0.71
CA VAL A 20 -3.55 -2.84 1.42
C VAL A 20 -4.27 -1.52 1.16
N VAL A 21 -3.60 -0.38 1.36
CA VAL A 21 -4.23 0.93 1.16
C VAL A 21 -4.67 1.12 -0.29
N SER A 22 -3.86 0.70 -1.27
CA SER A 22 -4.19 0.82 -2.69
C SER A 22 -5.47 0.05 -3.06
N THR A 23 -5.73 -1.07 -2.40
CA THR A 23 -6.87 -1.95 -2.67
C THR A 23 -8.15 -1.55 -1.92
N LEU A 24 -8.08 -0.60 -0.99
CA LEU A 24 -9.26 -0.02 -0.33
C LEU A 24 -10.16 0.76 -1.31
N ARG A 25 -9.58 1.30 -2.38
CA ARG A 25 -10.32 1.98 -3.43
C ARG A 25 -10.82 0.97 -4.45
N CYS A 26 -12.13 0.88 -4.58
CA CYS A 26 -12.73 0.00 -5.57
C CYS A 26 -12.34 0.44 -6.98
N HIS A 27 -11.85 -0.49 -7.79
CA HIS A 27 -11.50 -0.23 -9.18
C HIS A 27 -12.74 0.13 -10.04
N ASP A 28 -13.90 -0.46 -9.73
CA ASP A 28 -15.12 -0.35 -10.56
C ASP A 28 -15.84 0.99 -10.39
N CYS A 29 -16.14 1.37 -9.16
CA CYS A 29 -16.87 2.60 -8.83
C CYS A 29 -15.97 3.74 -8.34
N GLY A 30 -14.71 3.47 -8.00
CA GLY A 30 -13.73 4.49 -7.64
C GLY A 30 -13.86 5.07 -6.23
N GLU A 31 -14.83 4.62 -5.43
CA GLU A 31 -14.97 5.03 -4.02
C GLU A 31 -14.26 4.06 -3.05
N LEU A 32 -14.15 4.48 -1.79
CA LEU A 32 -13.58 3.69 -0.70
C LEU A 32 -14.67 2.80 -0.12
N HIS A 33 -14.80 1.59 -0.66
CA HIS A 33 -15.79 0.61 -0.19
C HIS A 33 -15.17 -0.51 0.65
N GLY A 34 -13.84 -0.64 0.60
CA GLY A 34 -13.19 -1.90 0.88
C GLY A 34 -12.85 -2.12 2.34
N ARG A 35 -13.25 -3.29 2.83
CA ARG A 35 -12.41 -4.06 3.75
C ARG A 35 -11.53 -4.97 2.92
N VAL A 36 -10.22 -4.95 3.14
CA VAL A 36 -9.25 -5.83 2.49
C VAL A 36 -8.83 -6.89 3.49
N ARG A 37 -8.83 -8.16 3.09
CA ARG A 37 -8.35 -9.24 3.95
C ARG A 37 -6.97 -9.69 3.47
N VAL A 38 -6.00 -9.71 4.38
CA VAL A 38 -4.66 -10.26 4.16
C VAL A 38 -4.44 -11.30 5.25
N ASP A 39 -4.14 -12.53 4.86
CA ASP A 39 -4.13 -13.69 5.75
C ASP A 39 -5.46 -13.83 6.54
N ASP A 40 -5.38 -13.62 7.86
CA ASP A 40 -6.51 -13.67 8.79
C ASP A 40 -6.97 -12.29 9.27
N GLU A 41 -6.29 -11.21 8.87
CA GLU A 41 -6.59 -9.85 9.28
C GLU A 41 -7.41 -9.12 8.23
N THR A 42 -8.36 -8.29 8.68
CA THR A 42 -9.23 -7.51 7.80
C THR A 42 -9.02 -6.04 8.09
N TYR A 43 -8.53 -5.32 7.09
CA TYR A 43 -8.20 -3.91 7.13
C TYR A 43 -9.28 -3.07 6.49
N ALA A 44 -9.60 -1.92 7.05
CA ALA A 44 -10.47 -0.90 6.50
C ALA A 44 -9.74 0.45 6.40
N ALA A 45 -10.29 1.40 5.64
CA ALA A 45 -9.73 2.75 5.54
C ALA A 45 -9.55 3.45 6.90
N ALA A 46 -10.47 3.19 7.83
CA ALA A 46 -10.40 3.72 9.19
C ALA A 46 -9.16 3.25 9.97
N ASP A 47 -8.63 2.05 9.70
CA ASP A 47 -7.42 1.54 10.36
C ASP A 47 -6.16 2.35 9.97
N PHE A 48 -6.23 3.07 8.84
CA PHE A 48 -5.18 3.96 8.35
C PHE A 48 -5.47 5.44 8.58
N ALA A 49 -6.54 5.77 9.35
CA ALA A 49 -7.03 7.13 9.52
C ALA A 49 -7.36 7.83 8.18
N ILE A 50 -7.95 7.08 7.24
CA ILE A 50 -8.41 7.57 5.95
C ILE A 50 -9.94 7.65 5.98
N ASP A 51 -10.48 8.86 6.06
CA ASP A 51 -11.92 9.10 6.13
C ASP A 51 -12.53 9.52 4.78
N SER A 52 -11.67 9.84 3.79
CA SER A 52 -12.09 10.37 2.49
C SER A 52 -11.19 9.93 1.34
N LEU A 53 -11.73 9.99 0.12
CA LEU A 53 -10.96 9.75 -1.10
C LEU A 53 -9.81 10.75 -1.27
N ALA A 54 -9.96 11.98 -0.76
CA ALA A 54 -8.91 12.98 -0.79
C ALA A 54 -7.73 12.59 0.11
N GLU A 55 -8.01 12.11 1.32
CA GLU A 55 -6.99 11.61 2.24
C GLU A 55 -6.33 10.34 1.72
N TRP A 56 -7.11 9.43 1.11
CA TRP A 56 -6.56 8.26 0.44
C TRP A 56 -5.56 8.65 -0.64
N ARG A 57 -5.89 9.64 -1.48
CA ARG A 57 -4.98 10.14 -2.51
C ARG A 57 -3.70 10.72 -1.92
N LEU A 58 -3.80 11.52 -0.86
CA LEU A 58 -2.63 12.11 -0.19
C LEU A 58 -1.72 11.02 0.40
N GLU A 59 -2.31 9.98 1.00
CA GLU A 59 -1.56 8.85 1.52
C GLU A 59 -0.87 8.07 0.37
N MET A 60 -1.58 7.82 -0.73
CA MET A 60 -0.99 7.19 -1.91
C MET A 60 0.16 8.01 -2.50
N ASP A 61 0.00 9.34 -2.65
CA ASP A 61 1.05 10.22 -3.17
C ASP A 61 2.31 10.18 -2.29
N LYS A 62 2.14 10.15 -0.96
CA LYS A 62 3.23 10.03 0.00
C LYS A 62 3.98 8.71 -0.16
N GLU A 63 3.26 7.60 -0.24
CA GLU A 63 3.85 6.27 -0.36
C GLU A 63 4.52 6.07 -1.72
N GLU A 64 3.91 6.54 -2.82
CA GLU A 64 4.52 6.52 -4.15
C GLU A 64 5.79 7.36 -4.21
N ALA A 65 5.81 8.53 -3.58
CA ALA A 65 7.01 9.36 -3.49
C ALA A 65 8.13 8.64 -2.71
N TRP A 66 7.77 7.93 -1.63
CA TRP A 66 8.72 7.11 -0.88
C TRP A 66 9.26 5.95 -1.72
N ILE A 67 8.40 5.22 -2.45
CA ILE A 67 8.80 4.13 -3.36
C ILE A 67 9.78 4.64 -4.42
N ARG A 68 9.48 5.77 -5.05
CA ARG A 68 10.36 6.41 -6.04
C ARG A 68 11.71 6.86 -5.46
N THR A 69 11.78 7.13 -4.17
CA THR A 69 13.04 7.47 -3.48
C THR A 69 13.85 6.22 -3.12
N HIS A 70 13.18 5.09 -2.84
CA HIS A 70 13.80 3.85 -2.34
C HIS A 70 13.80 2.72 -3.38
N ARG A 71 13.86 3.06 -4.67
CA ARG A 71 13.65 2.13 -5.81
C ARG A 71 14.42 0.82 -5.71
N SER A 72 15.71 0.87 -5.34
CA SER A 72 16.55 -0.32 -5.27
C SER A 72 16.06 -1.29 -4.19
N ALA A 73 15.82 -0.79 -2.97
CA ALA A 73 15.36 -1.61 -1.86
C ALA A 73 13.94 -2.15 -2.11
N VAL A 74 13.06 -1.34 -2.70
CA VAL A 74 11.73 -1.77 -3.12
C VAL A 74 11.82 -2.88 -4.16
N ARG A 75 12.66 -2.73 -5.19
CA ARG A 75 12.80 -3.74 -6.24
C ARG A 75 13.22 -5.10 -5.69
N GLU A 76 14.12 -5.11 -4.71
CA GLU A 76 14.54 -6.36 -4.04
C GLU A 76 13.40 -6.97 -3.22
N ALA A 77 12.64 -6.16 -2.49
CA ALA A 77 11.53 -6.63 -1.64
C ALA A 77 10.26 -7.03 -2.42
N LEU A 78 10.04 -6.50 -3.63
CA LEU A 78 8.82 -6.78 -4.41
C LEU A 78 8.63 -8.26 -4.76
N GLY A 79 9.72 -9.04 -4.82
CA GLY A 79 9.65 -10.47 -5.12
C GLY A 79 8.86 -11.24 -4.06
N ASP A 80 8.90 -10.80 -2.81
CA ASP A 80 8.19 -11.46 -1.70
C ASP A 80 6.66 -11.30 -1.79
N PHE A 81 6.18 -10.34 -2.59
CA PHE A 81 4.76 -10.03 -2.75
C PHE A 81 4.16 -10.52 -4.07
N GLU A 82 4.95 -11.13 -4.97
CA GLU A 82 4.48 -11.52 -6.31
C GLU A 82 3.37 -12.57 -6.29
N ASP A 83 3.41 -13.50 -5.33
CA ASP A 83 2.42 -14.57 -5.22
C ASP A 83 1.06 -14.03 -4.71
N ASP A 84 1.07 -13.15 -3.71
CA ASP A 84 -0.14 -12.62 -3.09
C ASP A 84 -0.73 -11.41 -3.84
N TRP A 85 0.12 -10.63 -4.50
CA TRP A 85 -0.27 -9.34 -5.11
C TRP A 85 0.31 -9.12 -6.51
N PRO A 86 0.15 -10.06 -7.45
CA PRO A 86 0.82 -10.01 -8.75
C PRO A 86 0.51 -8.73 -9.54
N GLU A 87 -0.75 -8.27 -9.51
CA GLU A 87 -1.18 -7.07 -10.23
C GLU A 87 -0.62 -5.78 -9.61
N THR A 88 -0.60 -5.69 -8.28
CA THR A 88 -0.06 -4.52 -7.57
C THR A 88 1.46 -4.43 -7.74
N VAL A 89 2.17 -5.57 -7.65
CA VAL A 89 3.62 -5.63 -7.93
C VAL A 89 3.91 -5.17 -9.35
N ALA A 90 3.16 -5.66 -10.34
CA ALA A 90 3.33 -5.26 -11.74
C ALA A 90 3.11 -3.74 -11.91
N ALA A 91 2.08 -3.17 -11.29
CA ALA A 91 1.81 -1.75 -11.33
C ALA A 91 2.93 -0.89 -10.69
N VAL A 92 3.49 -1.33 -9.56
CA VAL A 92 4.64 -0.65 -8.93
C VAL A 92 5.87 -0.69 -9.83
N ARG A 93 6.17 -1.86 -10.42
CA ARG A 93 7.29 -2.03 -11.34
C ARG A 93 7.17 -1.07 -12.52
N ASP A 94 6.03 -1.09 -13.21
CA ASP A 94 5.76 -0.29 -14.42
C ASP A 94 5.73 1.22 -14.14
N ARG A 95 5.03 1.64 -13.07
CA ARG A 95 4.70 3.06 -12.88
C ARG A 95 5.67 3.82 -11.99
N LEU A 96 6.37 3.15 -11.09
CA LEU A 96 7.15 3.81 -10.03
C LEU A 96 8.66 3.50 -10.11
N LEU A 97 9.03 2.39 -10.74
CA LEU A 97 10.41 1.90 -10.76
C LEU A 97 11.07 1.92 -12.15
N GLU A 98 10.31 2.10 -13.23
CA GLU A 98 10.84 2.41 -14.57
C GLU A 98 11.35 3.86 -14.70
#